data_AF-A0A3S4ZCS3-F1
#
_entry.id   AF-A0A3S4ZCS3-F1
#
_cell.length_a   1.000
_cell.length_b   1.000
_cell.length_c   1.000
_cell.angle_alpha   90.00
_cell.angle_beta   90.00
_cell.angle_gamma   90.00
#
_symmetry.space_group_name_H-M   'P 1'
#
loop_
_entity.id
_entity.type
_entity.pdbx_description
1 polymer ?
#
loop_
_entity_poly.entity_id
_entity_poly.type
_entity_poly.pdbx_seq_one_letter_code
_entity_poly.pdbx_strand_id
1 'polypeptide(L)'
;IYGSGGISQLEDLLETSDVCTDKILSIDNKESLEAFIDLAERLFMNNNTAKVVICFCQGETVGQLFEAMMFLNLTNNGYIIVGSDGWADRTDILGPMMVKQAREQHRSAIAQGSISIRIHSPPVPGFEEHFLSLNPQVNTWNPWFKEFWESKFNCSLEKLHPDLKECSGNFIPKIHISFKLRML
;
A
#
# COMPACT_ATOMS: atom_id res chain seq x y z
N ILE A 1 6.57 13.66 -9.90
CA ILE A 1 7.81 14.18 -9.28
C ILE A 1 8.53 13.10 -8.48
N TYR A 2 7.89 12.47 -7.49
CA TYR A 2 8.52 11.38 -6.72
C TYR A 2 9.03 10.24 -7.62
N GLY A 3 8.15 9.59 -8.39
CA GLY A 3 8.54 8.44 -9.23
C GLY A 3 9.55 8.80 -10.31
N SER A 4 9.37 9.95 -10.98
CA SER A 4 10.29 10.42 -12.02
C SER A 4 11.70 10.70 -11.49
N GLY A 5 11.82 11.33 -10.31
CA GLY A 5 13.12 11.60 -9.70
C GLY A 5 13.84 10.32 -9.24
N GLY A 6 13.09 9.38 -8.66
CA GLY A 6 13.64 8.09 -8.22
C GLY A 6 14.09 7.20 -9.37
N ILE A 7 13.31 7.13 -10.45
CA ILE A 7 13.69 6.38 -11.66
C ILE A 7 14.92 7.00 -12.31
N SER A 8 14.98 8.34 -12.43
CA SER A 8 16.16 9.01 -13.03
C SER A 8 17.46 8.69 -12.27
N GLN A 9 17.45 8.70 -10.94
CA GLN A 9 18.64 8.30 -10.17
C GLN A 9 18.95 6.81 -10.29
N LEU A 10 17.92 5.97 -10.40
CA LEU A 10 18.11 4.55 -10.59
C LEU A 10 18.73 4.26 -11.96
N GLU A 11 18.32 4.97 -13.02
CA GLU A 11 18.92 4.87 -14.36
C GLU A 11 20.42 5.15 -14.31
N ASP A 12 20.83 6.29 -13.71
CA ASP A 12 22.24 6.65 -13.57
C ASP A 12 23.07 5.56 -12.85
N LEU A 13 22.49 4.92 -11.83
CA LEU A 13 23.14 3.82 -11.12
C LEU A 13 23.23 2.56 -11.97
N LEU A 14 22.16 2.23 -12.69
CA LEU A 14 22.08 1.04 -13.52
C LEU A 14 23.06 1.11 -14.70
N GLU A 15 23.31 2.29 -15.27
CA GLU A 15 24.31 2.51 -16.33
C GLU A 15 25.72 2.06 -15.95
N THR A 16 26.05 2.11 -14.65
CA THR A 16 27.36 1.71 -14.12
C THR A 16 27.39 0.28 -13.58
N SER A 17 26.27 -0.44 -13.68
CA SER A 17 26.09 -1.80 -13.16
C SER A 17 25.94 -2.82 -14.28
N ASP A 18 26.07 -4.11 -13.97
CA ASP A 18 25.85 -5.20 -14.94
C ASP A 18 24.36 -5.61 -15.01
N VAL A 19 23.46 -4.61 -15.00
CA VAL A 19 22.01 -4.80 -14.98
C VAL A 19 21.38 -4.05 -16.15
N CYS A 20 20.64 -4.79 -16.99
CA CYS A 20 19.94 -4.21 -18.14
C CYS A 20 18.49 -3.88 -17.81
N THR A 21 18.01 -2.76 -18.35
CA THR A 21 16.60 -2.36 -18.29
C THR A 21 15.92 -2.64 -19.62
N ASP A 22 14.76 -3.31 -19.61
CA ASP A 22 13.98 -3.56 -20.83
C ASP A 22 13.10 -2.37 -21.20
N LYS A 23 12.17 -2.00 -20.31
CA LYS A 23 11.20 -0.93 -20.53
C LYS A 23 11.08 -0.05 -19.31
N ILE A 24 10.93 1.25 -19.54
CA ILE A 24 10.67 2.25 -18.51
C ILE A 24 9.36 2.93 -18.86
N LEU A 25 8.38 2.76 -17.98
CA LEU A 25 7.01 3.22 -18.17
C LEU A 25 6.59 4.09 -17.00
N SER A 26 5.78 5.11 -17.27
CA SER A 26 5.21 6.00 -16.26
C SER A 26 3.69 6.03 -16.40
N ILE A 27 3.01 6.13 -15.25
CA ILE A 27 1.55 6.28 -15.18
C ILE A 27 1.21 7.24 -14.04
N ASP A 28 0.16 8.04 -14.20
CA ASP A 28 -0.40 8.84 -13.10
C ASP A 28 -1.29 7.95 -12.23
N ASN A 29 -1.27 8.16 -10.91
CA ASN A 29 -2.03 7.32 -9.99
C ASN A 29 -3.56 7.53 -10.08
N LYS A 30 -4.01 8.56 -10.79
CA LYS A 30 -5.42 8.87 -11.04
C LYS A 30 -5.94 8.32 -12.37
N GLU A 31 -5.09 7.65 -13.14
CA GLU A 31 -5.51 7.00 -14.38
C GLU A 31 -6.53 5.87 -14.11
N SER A 32 -7.27 5.50 -15.15
CA SER A 32 -8.32 4.49 -15.03
C SER A 32 -7.75 3.07 -14.93
N LEU A 33 -8.60 2.12 -14.51
CA LEU A 33 -8.23 0.70 -14.48
C LEU A 33 -7.79 0.20 -15.86
N GLU A 34 -8.43 0.65 -16.93
CA GLU A 34 -8.07 0.28 -18.31
C GLU A 34 -6.64 0.73 -18.66
N ALA A 35 -6.22 1.91 -18.20
CA ALA A 35 -4.84 2.39 -18.39
C ALA A 35 -3.83 1.54 -17.59
N PHE A 36 -4.20 1.09 -16.39
CA PHE A 36 -3.38 0.15 -15.61
C PHE A 36 -3.32 -1.24 -16.25
N ILE A 37 -4.39 -1.70 -16.90
CA ILE A 37 -4.40 -2.95 -17.67
C ILE A 37 -3.46 -2.83 -18.88
N ASP A 38 -3.53 -1.76 -19.67
CA ASP A 38 -2.59 -1.50 -20.78
C ASP A 38 -1.13 -1.49 -20.29
N LEU A 39 -0.87 -0.81 -19.16
CA LEU A 39 0.44 -0.80 -18.53
C LEU A 39 0.91 -2.23 -18.19
N ALA A 40 0.05 -3.03 -17.57
CA ALA A 40 0.38 -4.40 -17.18
C ALA A 40 0.62 -5.31 -18.40
N GLU A 41 -0.16 -5.18 -19.47
CA GLU A 41 0.06 -5.92 -20.73
C GLU A 41 1.44 -5.58 -21.33
N ARG A 42 1.79 -4.29 -21.34
CA ARG A 42 3.09 -3.81 -21.86
C ARG A 42 4.28 -4.29 -21.04
N LEU A 43 4.11 -4.37 -19.72
CA LEU A 43 5.13 -4.86 -18.79
C LEU A 43 5.29 -6.38 -18.88
N PHE A 44 4.22 -7.16 -18.94
CA PHE A 44 4.29 -8.59 -18.66
C PHE A 44 4.04 -9.52 -19.85
N MET A 45 3.35 -9.09 -20.90
CA MET A 45 2.88 -9.98 -21.97
C MET A 45 3.60 -9.81 -23.31
N ASN A 46 3.97 -8.58 -23.68
CA ASN A 46 4.52 -8.23 -25.01
C ASN A 46 5.95 -8.77 -25.26
N ASN A 47 6.10 -10.11 -25.29
CA ASN A 47 7.37 -10.86 -25.37
C ASN A 47 8.42 -10.41 -24.36
N ASN A 48 7.98 -9.87 -23.22
CA ASN A 48 8.91 -9.44 -22.19
C ASN A 48 9.49 -10.66 -21.47
N THR A 49 10.82 -10.73 -21.41
CA THR A 49 11.54 -11.78 -20.68
C THR A 49 11.81 -11.38 -19.22
N ALA A 50 11.72 -10.09 -18.90
CA ALA A 50 11.90 -9.58 -17.56
C ALA A 50 10.77 -10.08 -16.64
N LYS A 51 11.16 -10.73 -15.54
CA LYS A 51 10.26 -11.18 -14.48
C LYS A 51 10.18 -10.22 -13.30
N VAL A 52 11.12 -9.28 -13.22
CA VAL A 52 11.24 -8.32 -12.14
C VAL A 52 10.86 -6.94 -12.67
N VAL A 53 9.96 -6.24 -11.96
CA VAL A 53 9.59 -4.85 -12.24
C VAL A 53 9.91 -4.00 -11.03
N ILE A 54 10.78 -3.00 -11.21
CA ILE A 54 11.08 -2.01 -10.18
C ILE A 54 10.03 -0.90 -10.26
N CYS A 55 9.30 -0.67 -9.18
CA CYS A 55 8.22 0.30 -9.10
C CYS A 55 8.61 1.44 -8.13
N PHE A 56 9.12 2.54 -8.69
CA PHE A 56 9.28 3.80 -7.96
C PHE A 56 7.93 4.54 -7.90
N CYS A 57 7.02 3.96 -7.15
CA CYS A 57 5.59 4.21 -7.24
C CYS A 57 5.00 4.62 -5.89
N GLN A 58 3.94 5.41 -5.92
CA GLN A 58 3.08 5.60 -4.75
C GLN A 58 2.30 4.32 -4.46
N GLY A 59 1.84 4.15 -3.23
CA GLY A 59 1.15 2.94 -2.80
C GLY A 59 -0.10 2.63 -3.62
N GLU A 60 -0.85 3.66 -3.99
CA GLU A 60 -2.06 3.56 -4.80
C GLU A 60 -1.76 3.04 -6.21
N THR A 61 -0.63 3.46 -6.80
CA THR A 61 -0.16 2.96 -8.10
C THR A 61 0.21 1.48 -8.03
N VAL A 62 0.91 1.05 -6.97
CA VAL A 62 1.25 -0.36 -6.76
C VAL A 62 -0.01 -1.20 -6.61
N GLY A 63 -0.98 -0.72 -5.84
CA GLY A 63 -2.26 -1.38 -5.67
C GLY A 63 -3.01 -1.57 -6.99
N GLN A 64 -3.14 -0.51 -7.80
CA GLN A 64 -3.80 -0.58 -9.09
C GLN A 64 -3.05 -1.46 -10.10
N LEU A 65 -1.72 -1.48 -10.06
CA LEU A 65 -0.93 -2.41 -10.86
C LEU A 65 -1.22 -3.88 -10.46
N PHE A 66 -1.28 -4.18 -9.16
CA PHE A 66 -1.66 -5.52 -8.69
C PHE A 66 -3.09 -5.91 -9.11
N GLU A 67 -4.05 -4.97 -9.07
CA GLU A 67 -5.40 -5.19 -9.58
C GLU A 67 -5.39 -5.55 -11.07
N ALA A 68 -4.66 -4.79 -11.88
CA ALA A 68 -4.52 -5.07 -13.31
C ALA A 68 -3.83 -6.41 -13.58
N MET A 69 -2.79 -6.75 -12.82
CA MET A 69 -2.12 -8.05 -12.93
C MET A 69 -3.05 -9.22 -12.57
N MET A 70 -3.92 -9.04 -11.57
CA MET A 70 -4.96 -10.02 -11.23
C MET A 70 -5.99 -10.16 -12.35
N PHE A 71 -6.44 -9.03 -12.91
CA PHE A 71 -7.37 -9.02 -14.05
C PHE A 71 -6.81 -9.81 -15.25
N LEU A 72 -5.50 -9.71 -15.48
CA LEU A 72 -4.77 -10.45 -16.52
C LEU A 72 -4.35 -11.88 -16.10
N ASN A 73 -4.80 -12.37 -14.93
CA ASN A 73 -4.49 -13.70 -14.39
C ASN A 73 -2.99 -14.01 -14.26
N LEU A 74 -2.17 -13.03 -13.84
CA LEU A 74 -0.71 -13.16 -13.78
C LEU A 74 -0.18 -13.75 -12.45
N THR A 75 -1.04 -14.11 -11.50
CA THR A 75 -0.68 -14.52 -10.13
C THR A 75 0.36 -15.64 -10.05
N ASN A 76 0.27 -16.64 -10.93
CA ASN A 76 1.15 -17.82 -10.88
C ASN A 76 2.26 -17.78 -11.93
N ASN A 77 2.55 -16.60 -12.48
CA ASN A 77 3.45 -16.46 -13.64
C ASN A 77 4.89 -16.08 -13.24
N GLY A 78 5.16 -15.98 -11.94
CA GLY A 78 6.48 -15.75 -11.36
C GLY A 78 7.00 -14.33 -11.49
N TYR A 79 6.11 -13.33 -11.61
CA TYR A 79 6.50 -11.93 -11.63
C TYR A 79 6.74 -11.41 -10.21
N ILE A 80 7.78 -10.58 -10.06
CA ILE A 80 8.19 -10.00 -8.78
C ILE A 80 8.19 -8.48 -8.92
N ILE A 81 7.48 -7.79 -8.03
CA ILE A 81 7.54 -6.33 -7.93
C ILE A 81 8.55 -5.94 -6.86
N VAL A 82 9.45 -5.01 -7.19
CA VAL A 82 10.35 -4.36 -6.24
C VAL A 82 9.86 -2.93 -6.03
N GLY A 83 9.13 -2.70 -4.94
CA GLY A 83 8.52 -1.40 -4.62
C GLY A 83 9.45 -0.47 -3.84
N SER A 84 9.43 0.81 -4.17
CA SER A 84 9.97 1.88 -3.32
C SER A 84 9.18 2.04 -2.01
N ASP A 85 9.56 2.99 -1.16
CA ASP A 85 8.91 3.28 0.12
C ASP A 85 7.46 3.77 0.01
N GLY A 86 7.00 4.13 -1.19
CA GLY A 86 5.59 4.38 -1.45
C GLY A 86 4.67 3.18 -1.16
N TRP A 87 5.19 1.94 -1.28
CA TRP A 87 4.53 0.73 -0.77
C TRP A 87 4.97 0.41 0.66
N ALA A 88 6.27 0.23 0.91
CA ALA A 88 6.78 -0.15 2.23
C ALA A 88 5.99 -1.32 2.87
N ASP A 89 5.52 -1.17 4.11
CA ASP A 89 4.73 -2.16 4.85
C ASP A 89 3.22 -1.88 4.86
N ARG A 90 2.75 -1.01 3.95
CA ARG A 90 1.33 -0.66 3.80
C ARG A 90 0.51 -1.87 3.38
N THR A 91 -0.30 -2.38 4.31
CA THR A 91 -1.22 -3.49 4.04
C THR A 91 -2.46 -3.05 3.28
N ASP A 92 -2.87 -1.79 3.38
CA ASP A 92 -4.05 -1.26 2.71
C ASP A 92 -3.96 -1.36 1.17
N ILE A 93 -2.75 -1.35 0.61
CA ILE A 93 -2.48 -1.53 -0.83
C ILE A 93 -2.89 -2.92 -1.33
N LEU A 94 -2.84 -3.93 -0.45
CA LEU A 94 -3.27 -5.30 -0.78
C LEU A 94 -4.80 -5.45 -0.79
N GLY A 95 -5.52 -4.36 -0.50
CA GLY A 95 -6.96 -4.31 -0.53
C GLY A 95 -7.64 -4.91 0.71
N PRO A 96 -8.97 -5.03 0.67
CA PRO A 96 -9.75 -5.50 1.80
C PRO A 96 -9.47 -6.99 2.08
N MET A 97 -9.82 -7.41 3.30
CA MET A 97 -9.78 -8.82 3.67
C MET A 97 -10.88 -9.58 2.91
N MET A 98 -10.48 -10.55 2.10
CA MET A 98 -11.41 -11.40 1.35
C MET A 98 -12.11 -12.39 2.28
N VAL A 99 -11.33 -13.08 3.12
CA VAL A 99 -11.82 -14.06 4.08
C VAL A 99 -11.18 -13.78 5.44
N LYS A 100 -12.00 -13.34 6.41
CA LYS A 100 -11.53 -13.00 7.78
C LYS A 100 -10.78 -14.14 8.47
N GLN A 101 -11.15 -15.39 8.17
CA GLN A 101 -10.53 -16.59 8.74
C GLN A 101 -9.18 -16.92 8.08
N ALA A 102 -9.07 -16.74 6.76
CA ALA A 102 -7.83 -16.99 6.02
C ALA A 102 -6.77 -15.90 6.24
N ARG A 103 -7.18 -14.71 6.73
CA ARG A 103 -6.29 -13.54 6.89
C ARG A 103 -5.60 -13.14 5.58
N GLU A 104 -6.28 -13.38 4.46
CA GLU A 104 -5.79 -13.09 3.12
C GLU A 104 -6.49 -11.86 2.51
N GLN A 105 -5.69 -10.86 2.13
CA GLN A 105 -6.17 -9.65 1.48
C GLN A 105 -6.32 -9.90 -0.02
N HIS A 106 -7.22 -9.16 -0.66
CA HIS A 106 -7.60 -9.31 -2.07
C HIS A 106 -6.41 -9.53 -3.02
N ARG A 107 -5.34 -8.75 -2.84
CA ARG A 107 -4.17 -8.74 -3.72
C ARG A 107 -2.95 -9.47 -3.13
N SER A 108 -3.12 -10.24 -2.05
CA SER A 108 -2.00 -10.91 -1.39
C SER A 108 -1.34 -11.94 -2.30
N ALA A 109 -2.14 -12.73 -3.04
CA ALA A 109 -1.62 -13.77 -3.92
C ALA A 109 -0.74 -13.20 -5.06
N ILE A 110 -1.16 -12.09 -5.69
CA ILE A 110 -0.38 -11.46 -6.77
C ILE A 110 0.87 -10.74 -6.25
N ALA A 111 0.82 -10.27 -5.00
CA ALA A 111 1.95 -9.59 -4.36
C ALA A 111 2.96 -10.56 -3.73
N GLN A 112 2.67 -11.85 -3.68
CA GLN A 112 3.53 -12.86 -3.07
C GLN A 112 4.92 -12.89 -3.75
N GLY A 113 5.97 -12.94 -2.94
CA GLY A 113 7.37 -12.89 -3.38
C GLY A 113 7.87 -11.50 -3.75
N SER A 114 6.99 -10.49 -3.82
CA SER A 114 7.38 -9.10 -4.06
C SER A 114 8.05 -8.50 -2.83
N ILE A 115 8.97 -7.57 -3.07
CA ILE A 115 9.79 -6.93 -2.04
C ILE A 115 9.53 -5.43 -2.06
N SER A 116 9.49 -4.79 -0.90
CA SER A 116 9.41 -3.34 -0.78
C SER A 116 10.50 -2.80 0.14
N ILE A 117 10.88 -1.55 -0.12
CA ILE A 117 11.81 -0.80 0.73
C ILE A 117 11.00 -0.01 1.74
N ARG A 118 11.47 0.09 2.98
CA ARG A 118 10.93 0.99 4.00
C ARG A 118 12.07 1.75 4.65
N ILE A 119 11.89 3.05 4.84
CA ILE A 119 12.84 3.86 5.62
C ILE A 119 12.89 3.32 7.05
N HIS A 120 14.11 3.09 7.55
CA HIS A 120 14.30 2.64 8.92
C HIS A 120 13.72 3.68 9.89
N SER A 121 12.73 3.25 10.65
CA SER A 121 12.02 4.08 11.63
C SER A 121 11.87 3.27 12.92
N PRO A 122 12.70 3.54 13.94
CA PRO A 122 12.60 2.88 15.23
C PRO A 122 11.38 3.39 16.02
N PRO A 123 10.78 2.56 16.91
CA PRO A 123 9.70 3.02 17.76
C PRO A 123 10.13 4.21 18.63
N VAL A 124 9.26 5.20 18.74
CA VAL A 124 9.47 6.35 19.64
C VAL A 124 8.96 5.98 21.03
N PRO A 125 9.80 5.97 22.08
CA PRO A 125 9.36 5.64 23.44
C PRO A 125 8.21 6.54 23.89
N GLY A 126 7.19 5.94 24.52
CA GLY A 126 6.01 6.66 25.02
C GLY A 126 5.01 7.10 23.94
N PHE A 127 5.35 7.06 22.65
CA PHE A 127 4.42 7.44 21.58
C PHE A 127 3.22 6.51 21.51
N GLU A 128 3.45 5.20 21.59
CA GLU A 128 2.36 4.21 21.56
C GLU A 128 1.41 4.39 22.76
N GLU A 129 1.95 4.51 23.97
CA GLU A 129 1.16 4.78 25.18
C GLU A 129 0.35 6.07 25.05
N HIS A 130 1.00 7.17 24.62
CA HIS A 130 0.33 8.45 24.40
C HIS A 130 -0.79 8.31 23.37
N PHE A 131 -0.51 7.75 22.19
CA PHE A 131 -1.48 7.62 21.11
C PHE A 131 -2.68 6.75 21.50
N LEU A 132 -2.43 5.65 22.22
CA LEU A 132 -3.47 4.75 22.71
C LEU A 132 -4.31 5.35 23.86
N SER A 133 -3.79 6.35 24.57
CA SER A 133 -4.55 7.08 25.60
C SER A 133 -5.55 8.09 25.02
N LEU A 134 -5.41 8.47 23.74
CA LEU A 134 -6.28 9.44 23.09
C LEU A 134 -7.68 8.88 22.87
N ASN A 135 -8.68 9.71 23.16
CA ASN A 135 -10.08 9.42 22.84
C ASN A 135 -10.80 10.74 22.49
N PRO A 136 -11.98 10.68 21.85
CA PRO A 136 -12.68 11.88 21.38
C PRO A 136 -13.11 12.86 22.48
N GLN A 137 -13.16 12.44 23.74
CA GLN A 137 -13.49 13.31 24.88
C GLN A 137 -12.26 14.06 25.40
N VAL A 138 -11.08 13.43 25.35
CA VAL A 138 -9.82 13.99 25.86
C VAL A 138 -9.10 14.81 24.79
N ASN A 139 -9.10 14.36 23.53
CA ASN A 139 -8.39 15.04 22.44
C ASN A 139 -9.28 16.03 21.69
N THR A 140 -9.62 17.13 22.34
CA THR A 140 -10.48 18.19 21.77
C THR A 140 -9.70 19.23 20.93
N TRP A 141 -8.37 19.22 21.03
CA TRP A 141 -7.48 20.12 20.29
C TRP A 141 -7.41 19.78 18.80
N ASN A 142 -7.44 18.49 18.44
CA ASN A 142 -7.32 18.06 17.06
C ASN A 142 -8.71 18.06 16.40
N PRO A 143 -8.99 18.99 15.47
CA PRO A 143 -10.32 19.13 14.88
C PRO A 143 -10.72 17.95 13.99
N TRP A 144 -9.78 17.10 13.56
CA TRP A 144 -10.06 15.92 12.72
C TRP A 144 -10.20 14.62 13.52
N PHE A 145 -10.04 14.67 14.85
CA PHE A 145 -9.94 13.44 15.65
C PHE A 145 -11.28 12.71 15.79
N LYS A 146 -12.39 13.43 15.81
CA LYS A 146 -13.73 12.83 15.85
C LYS A 146 -14.02 12.07 14.56
N GLU A 147 -13.79 12.70 13.41
CA GLU A 147 -13.99 12.12 12.08
C GLU A 147 -13.08 10.91 11.87
N PHE A 148 -11.81 11.02 12.29
CA PHE A 148 -10.88 9.89 12.31
C PHE A 148 -11.43 8.71 13.12
N TRP A 149 -11.95 8.98 14.32
CA TRP A 149 -12.45 7.93 15.22
C TRP A 149 -13.66 7.20 14.62
N GLU A 150 -14.63 7.95 14.11
CA GLU A 150 -15.83 7.42 13.45
C GLU A 150 -15.46 6.58 12.22
N SER A 151 -14.58 7.09 11.36
CA SER A 151 -14.07 6.38 10.18
C SER A 151 -13.31 5.10 10.56
N LYS A 152 -12.44 5.18 11.57
CA LYS A 152 -11.59 4.06 11.98
C LYS A 152 -12.38 2.91 12.59
N PHE A 153 -13.37 3.22 13.42
CA PHE A 153 -14.17 2.23 14.15
C PHE A 153 -15.52 1.91 13.50
N ASN A 154 -15.84 2.59 12.39
CA ASN A 154 -17.09 2.50 11.67
C ASN A 154 -18.30 2.63 12.62
N CYS A 155 -18.33 3.75 13.35
CA CYS A 155 -19.33 4.08 14.36
C CYS A 155 -19.63 5.60 14.34
N SER A 156 -20.70 6.01 15.02
CA SER A 156 -21.13 7.41 15.14
C SER A 156 -20.97 7.88 16.60
N LEU A 157 -20.25 8.99 16.83
CA LEU A 157 -20.09 9.63 18.14
C LEU A 157 -21.31 10.48 18.50
N GLU A 158 -21.88 11.12 17.48
CA GLU A 158 -23.15 11.86 17.56
C GLU A 158 -24.16 11.07 16.71
N LYS A 159 -25.46 11.04 17.04
CA LYS A 159 -26.49 10.31 16.25
C LYS A 159 -26.79 10.95 14.87
N LEU A 160 -25.78 11.58 14.25
CA LEU A 160 -25.84 12.26 12.97
C LEU A 160 -25.89 11.27 11.79
N HIS A 161 -25.39 10.05 11.97
CA HIS A 161 -25.46 8.98 10.98
C HIS A 161 -26.35 7.82 11.47
N PRO A 162 -27.65 7.79 11.11
CA PRO A 162 -28.61 6.82 11.64
C PRO A 162 -28.30 5.36 11.27
N ASP A 163 -27.51 5.12 10.22
CA ASP A 163 -27.10 3.78 9.77
C ASP A 163 -25.90 3.21 10.54
N LEU A 164 -25.21 4.04 11.33
CA LEU A 164 -24.02 3.64 12.08
C LEU A 164 -24.34 3.36 13.55
N LYS A 165 -23.74 2.29 14.08
CA LYS A 165 -23.80 1.98 15.51
C LYS A 165 -23.15 3.10 16.34
N GLU A 166 -23.66 3.32 17.54
CA GLU A 166 -23.05 4.25 18.48
C GLU A 166 -21.65 3.77 18.91
N CYS A 167 -20.69 4.69 18.98
CA CYS A 167 -19.34 4.35 19.42
C CYS A 167 -19.36 3.98 20.93
N SER A 168 -19.06 2.72 21.28
CA SER A 168 -18.87 2.32 22.67
C SER A 168 -17.49 2.77 23.17
N GLY A 169 -17.40 3.35 24.37
CA GLY A 169 -16.16 3.95 24.91
C GLY A 169 -14.98 3.00 25.16
N ASN A 170 -15.06 1.73 24.76
CA ASN A 170 -14.06 0.68 25.01
C ASN A 170 -13.34 0.21 23.73
N PHE A 171 -13.09 1.12 22.78
CA PHE A 171 -12.20 0.80 21.67
C PHE A 171 -10.76 1.03 22.11
N ILE A 172 -10.10 -0.02 22.60
CA ILE A 172 -8.63 -0.05 22.65
C ILE A 172 -8.20 -0.13 21.18
N PRO A 173 -7.55 0.90 20.62
CA PRO A 173 -7.05 0.82 19.27
C PRO A 173 -6.01 -0.29 19.25
N LYS A 174 -6.30 -1.45 18.64
CA LYS A 174 -5.23 -2.38 18.25
C LYS A 174 -4.53 -1.79 17.04
N ILE A 175 -3.77 -0.72 17.27
CA ILE A 175 -2.92 -0.11 16.26
C ILE A 175 -1.62 -0.89 16.32
N HIS A 176 -1.50 -1.90 15.47
CA HIS A 176 -0.19 -2.48 15.23
C HIS A 176 0.62 -1.50 14.39
N ILE A 177 1.48 -0.73 15.06
CA ILE A 177 2.59 -0.06 14.40
C ILE A 177 3.69 -1.11 14.21
N SER A 178 3.54 -1.94 13.17
CA SER A 178 4.53 -2.97 12.87
C SER A 178 5.66 -2.35 12.06
N PHE A 179 6.88 -2.37 12.59
CA PHE A 179 8.08 -1.92 11.90
C PHE A 179 8.98 -3.12 11.58
N LYS A 180 8.72 -3.82 10.47
CA LYS A 180 9.62 -4.87 9.96
C LYS A 180 9.68 -4.85 8.44
N LEU A 181 10.83 -5.23 7.90
CA LEU A 181 10.96 -5.66 6.51
C LEU A 181 9.96 -6.82 6.31
N ARG A 182 9.02 -6.69 5.37
CA ARG A 182 8.04 -7.73 5.09
C ARG A 182 8.26 -8.22 3.68
N MET A 183 8.82 -9.43 3.55
CA MET A 183 8.60 -10.22 2.34
C MET A 183 7.14 -10.70 2.39
N LEU A 184 6.38 -10.42 1.34
CA LEU A 184 5.03 -10.95 1.17
C LEU A 184 5.05 -12.37 0.63
#